data_AF-A0AAE3EC54-F1
#
_entry.id   AF-A0AAE3EC54-F1
#
_cell.length_a   1.000
_cell.length_b   1.000
_cell.length_c   1.000
_cell.angle_alpha   90.00
_cell.angle_beta   90.00
_cell.angle_gamma   90.00
#
_symmetry.space_group_name_H-M   'P 1'
#
loop_
_entity.id
_entity.type
_entity.pdbx_description
1 polymer ?
#
loop_
_entity_poly.entity_id
_entity_poly.type
_entity_poly.pdbx_seq_one_letter_code
_entity_poly.pdbx_strand_id
1 'polypeptide(L)' 'MLMIVRYSKPIRFPSGNCSNIQCISGEPEEIREKAEKIAEENGAKVVQIA' A
#
# COMPACT_ATOMS: atom_id res chain seq x y z
N MET A 1 15.06 1.27 -0.78
CA MET A 1 14.48 2.50 -0.22
C MET A 1 13.30 2.14 0.68
N LEU A 2 12.95 2.92 1.71
CA LEU A 2 11.72 2.70 2.51
C LEU A 2 10.72 3.80 2.16
N MET A 3 9.51 3.41 1.75
CA MET A 3 8.43 4.34 1.44
C MET A 3 7.19 4.06 2.28
N ILE A 4 6.42 5.12 2.51
CA ILE A 4 5.13 5.10 3.18
C ILE A 4 4.04 5.23 2.10
N VAL A 5 3.22 4.20 1.99
CA VAL A 5 2.06 4.15 1.10
C VAL A 5 0.80 4.43 1.91
N ARG A 6 0.00 5.40 1.47
CA ARG A 6 -1.31 5.71 2.04
C ARG A 6 -2.41 5.36 1.05
N TYR A 7 -3.42 4.65 1.55
CA TYR A 7 -4.60 4.23 0.78
C TYR A 7 -5.83 5.06 1.13
N SER A 8 -6.82 5.08 0.22
CA SER A 8 -8.05 5.87 0.36
C SER A 8 -9.00 5.36 1.45
N LYS A 9 -8.86 4.09 1.84
CA LYS A 9 -9.63 3.43 2.91
C LYS A 9 -8.76 2.38 3.61
N PRO A 10 -9.13 1.93 4.83
CA PRO A 10 -8.41 0.85 5.50
C PRO A 10 -8.41 -0.44 4.68
N ILE A 11 -7.26 -1.10 4.63
CA ILE A 11 -7.02 -2.39 3.98
C ILE A 11 -6.77 -3.44 5.06
N ARG A 12 -7.40 -4.61 4.91
CA ARG A 12 -7.18 -5.77 5.80
C ARG A 12 -6.08 -6.63 5.20
N PHE A 13 -4.92 -6.63 5.83
CA PHE A 13 -3.75 -7.39 5.39
C PHE A 13 -3.84 -8.86 5.85
N PRO A 14 -3.14 -9.79 5.18
CA PRO A 14 -3.12 -11.22 5.56
C PRO A 14 -2.66 -11.49 7.00
N SER A 15 -1.87 -10.58 7.59
CA SER A 15 -1.47 -10.65 9.00
C SER A 15 -2.62 -10.42 9.99
N GLY A 16 -3.81 -10.05 9.52
CA GLY A 16 -4.96 -9.69 10.36
C GLY A 16 -5.03 -8.19 10.69
N ASN A 17 -3.99 -7.42 10.40
CA ASN A 17 -3.96 -5.98 10.63
C ASN A 17 -4.88 -5.23 9.65
N CYS A 18 -5.56 -4.20 10.14
CA CYS A 18 -6.34 -3.28 9.33
C CYS A 18 -5.71 -1.89 9.42
N SER A 19 -5.24 -1.35 8.30
CA SER A 19 -4.58 -0.04 8.23
C SER A 19 -4.78 0.57 6.86
N ASN A 20 -4.81 1.90 6.77
CA ASN A 20 -4.74 2.64 5.51
C ASN A 20 -3.33 3.15 5.20
N ILE A 21 -2.33 2.78 6.00
CA ILE A 21 -0.93 3.12 5.82
C ILE A 21 -0.09 1.84 5.86
N GLN A 22 0.87 1.73 4.93
CA GLN A 22 1.81 0.62 4.84
C GLN A 22 3.22 1.15 4.55
N CYS A 23 4.21 0.66 5.29
CA CYS A 23 5.61 0.88 4.97
C CYS A 23 6.11 -0.26 4.10
N ILE A 24 6.68 0.05 2.94
CA ILE A 24 7.23 -0.93 2.00
C ILE A 24 8.68 -0.57 1.71
N SER A 25 9.56 -1.56 1.84
CA SER A 25 10.96 -1.46 1.44
C SER A 25 11.18 -2.12 0.08
N GLY A 26 11.90 -1.47 -0.82
CA GLY A 26 12.21 -1.98 -2.15
C GLY A 26 12.70 -0.88 -3.09
N GLU A 27 12.68 -1.17 -4.39
CA GLU A 27 12.88 -0.19 -5.44
C GLU A 27 11.59 0.63 -5.68
N PRO A 28 11.68 1.92 -6.04
CA PRO A 28 10.51 2.80 -6.21
C PRO A 28 9.42 2.24 -7.12
N GLU A 29 9.80 1.66 -8.26
CA GLU A 29 8.89 1.08 -9.24
C GLU A 29 8.16 -0.15 -8.67
N GLU A 30 8.88 -1.06 -8.03
CA GLU A 30 8.31 -2.26 -7.39
C GLU A 30 7.36 -1.88 -6.25
N ILE A 31 7.70 -0.85 -5.47
CA ILE A 31 6.84 -0.33 -4.41
C ILE A 31 5.53 0.17 -5.00
N ARG A 32 5.59 0.93 -6.10
CA ARG A 32 4.40 1.47 -6.77
C ARG A 32 3.52 0.34 -7.32
N GLU A 33 4.09 -0.59 -8.07
CA GLU A 33 3.32 -1.73 -8.63
C GLU A 33 2.64 -2.55 -7.53
N LYS A 34 3.37 -2.83 -6.44
CA LYS A 34 2.85 -3.56 -5.29
C LYS A 34 1.73 -2.80 -4.58
N ALA A 35 1.89 -1.50 -4.38
CA ALA A 35 0.88 -0.64 -3.76
C ALA A 35 -0.41 -0.59 -4.60
N GLU A 36 -0.30 -0.41 -5.91
CA GLU A 36 -1.46 -0.37 -6.81
C GLU A 36 -2.20 -1.70 -6.82
N LYS A 37 -1.47 -2.82 -6.90
CA LYS A 37 -2.09 -4.16 -6.84
C LYS A 37 -2.83 -4.40 -5.53
N ILE A 38 -2.23 -4.03 -4.39
CA ILE A 38 -2.88 -4.13 -3.07
C ILE A 38 -4.13 -3.26 -3.02
N ALA A 39 -4.08 -2.05 -3.58
CA ALA A 39 -5.22 -1.15 -3.63
C ALA A 39 -6.36 -1.76 -4.47
N GLU A 40 -6.06 -2.28 -5.66
CA GLU A 40 -7.03 -2.91 -6.56
C GLU A 40 -7.72 -4.12 -5.89
N GLU A 41 -6.94 -5.05 -5.33
CA GLU A 41 -7.45 -6.26 -4.65
C GLU A 41 -8.40 -5.93 -3.48
N ASN A 42 -8.27 -4.74 -2.90
CA ASN A 42 -9.08 -4.28 -1.77
C ASN A 42 -10.15 -3.25 -2.17
N GLY A 43 -10.27 -2.92 -3.46
CA GLY A 43 -11.15 -1.87 -3.97
C GLY A 43 -10.84 -0.49 -3.35
N ALA A 44 -9.58 -0.23 -3.02
CA ALA A 44 -9.05 1.02 -2.53
C ALA A 44 -8.31 1.78 -3.65
N LYS A 45 -7.73 2.93 -3.34
CA LYS A 45 -6.84 3.69 -4.24
C LYS A 45 -5.58 4.07 -3.47
N VAL A 46 -4.44 4.12 -4.17
CA VAL A 46 -3.24 4.76 -3.62
C VAL A 46 -3.45 6.27 -3.63
N VAL A 47 -3.28 6.90 -2.46
CA VAL A 47 -3.42 8.35 -2.27
C VAL A 47 -2.05 9.03 -2.28
N GLN A 48 -1.05 8.37 -1.69
CA GLN A 48 0.29 8.92 -1.55
C GLN A 48 1.32 7.80 -1.44
N ILE A 49 2.48 8.02 -2.05
CA ILE A 49 3.72 7.26 -1.83
C ILE A 49 4.79 8.30 -1.51
N ALA A 50 5.43 8.19 -0.34
CA ALA A 50 6.43 9.14 0.16
C ALA A 50 7.65 8.42 0.73
#